data_AF-A0A2U1ATP5-F1
#
_entry.id   AF-A0A2U1ATP5-F1
#
_cell.length_a   1.000
_cell.length_b   1.000
_cell.length_c   1.000
_cell.angle_alpha   90.00
_cell.angle_beta   90.00
_cell.angle_gamma   90.00
#
_symmetry.space_group_name_H-M   'P 1'
#
loop_
_entity.id
_entity.type
_entity.pdbx_description
1 polymer ?
#
loop_
_entity_poly.entity_id
_entity_poly.type
_entity_poly.pdbx_seq_one_letter_code
_entity_poly.pdbx_strand_id
1 'polypeptide(L)'
;MPILYSGISSKHLSYREGRKEKVYRDGKSWPTLGVGANLAEEHILATFKTLKKFPKEVIEDLQGLKKLSDSEREKKAKDIEKQFANITFSNQEIDKLFEASFQVAEKDVKEAFNKGMWEERRLKNGETVKVWNGQKVDSKAWEKQPELVRAVCLDLSFNTGGPGLRKYKSFLRAVKAEDYRRAALELLNSKDYTENIKPKAANRGLALRRRDAAIELSKLAEKQEEKRKRHSANPVEMGKN
;
A
#
# COMPACT_ATOMS: atom_id res chain seq x y z
N MET A 1 -5.99 -2.28 -19.84
CA MET A 1 -4.62 -1.83 -19.60
C MET A 1 -4.02 -2.66 -18.47
N PRO A 2 -3.08 -3.59 -18.70
CA PRO A 2 -2.33 -4.20 -17.59
C PRO A 2 -0.83 -4.13 -17.88
N ILE A 3 -0.16 -3.08 -17.40
CA ILE A 3 1.30 -3.02 -17.25
C ILE A 3 1.57 -2.16 -16.02
N LEU A 4 1.24 -2.67 -14.84
CA LEU A 4 1.55 -1.95 -13.62
C LEU A 4 3.02 -2.20 -13.24
N TYR A 5 3.52 -3.43 -13.21
CA TYR A 5 4.77 -3.73 -12.49
C TYR A 5 6.04 -4.04 -13.33
N SER A 6 6.05 -3.86 -14.64
CA SER A 6 7.28 -4.08 -15.44
C SER A 6 8.11 -2.81 -15.59
N GLY A 7 9.32 -2.79 -15.00
CA GLY A 7 10.39 -1.84 -15.36
C GLY A 7 10.30 -0.45 -14.74
N ILE A 8 9.55 -0.26 -13.67
CA ILE A 8 9.36 1.05 -13.04
C ILE A 8 9.86 1.00 -11.59
N SER A 9 10.79 1.90 -11.25
CA SER A 9 11.21 2.19 -9.87
C SER A 9 9.99 2.28 -8.97
N SER A 10 10.02 1.64 -7.80
CA SER A 10 8.92 1.58 -6.81
C SER A 10 8.18 2.90 -6.52
N LYS A 11 8.75 4.06 -6.88
CA LYS A 11 8.14 5.39 -6.83
C LYS A 11 6.98 5.65 -7.83
N HIS A 12 6.86 4.93 -8.94
CA HIS A 12 6.15 5.47 -10.13
C HIS A 12 4.92 4.68 -10.63
N LEU A 13 4.53 3.62 -9.94
CA LEU A 13 3.49 2.69 -10.39
C LEU A 13 2.06 3.24 -10.30
N SER A 14 1.78 4.11 -9.33
CA SER A 14 0.51 4.83 -9.16
C SER A 14 0.55 6.26 -9.73
N TYR A 15 1.70 6.70 -10.24
CA TYR A 15 1.96 8.09 -10.61
C TYR A 15 1.19 8.56 -11.86
N ARG A 16 0.83 7.64 -12.76
CA ARG A 16 0.25 7.99 -14.08
C ARG A 16 -1.27 7.81 -14.19
N GLU A 17 -1.91 7.08 -13.30
CA GLU A 17 -3.37 6.89 -13.32
C GLU A 17 -4.00 7.61 -12.11
N GLY A 18 -4.81 8.65 -12.38
CA GLY A 18 -5.68 9.26 -11.35
C GLY A 18 -5.17 10.54 -10.67
N ARG A 19 -4.09 11.15 -11.17
CA ARG A 19 -3.59 12.43 -10.67
C ARG A 19 -4.58 13.57 -10.93
N LYS A 20 -4.89 14.36 -9.90
CA LYS A 20 -5.76 15.53 -10.00
C LYS A 20 -5.06 16.80 -9.52
N GLU A 21 -4.99 17.81 -10.38
CA GLU A 21 -4.35 19.09 -10.10
C GLU A 21 -5.22 20.03 -9.26
N LYS A 22 -6.50 19.71 -9.13
CA LYS A 22 -7.48 20.42 -8.30
C LYS A 22 -7.89 19.55 -7.13
N VAL A 23 -8.25 20.20 -6.02
CA VAL A 23 -8.88 19.52 -4.89
C VAL A 23 -10.20 18.91 -5.35
N TYR A 24 -10.46 17.69 -4.91
CA TYR A 24 -11.66 16.92 -5.23
C TYR A 24 -12.13 16.14 -4.00
N ARG A 25 -13.38 15.69 -4.00
CA ARG A 25 -13.86 14.71 -3.01
C ARG A 25 -13.54 13.27 -3.45
N ASP A 26 -12.95 12.47 -2.57
CA ASP A 26 -12.76 11.03 -2.81
C ASP A 26 -14.06 10.22 -2.67
N GLY A 27 -13.99 8.89 -2.85
CA GLY A 27 -15.16 8.01 -2.72
C GLY A 27 -15.75 7.91 -1.30
N LYS A 28 -15.11 8.54 -0.30
CA LYS A 28 -15.57 8.68 1.08
C LYS A 28 -15.91 10.14 1.43
N SER A 29 -15.98 11.00 0.42
CA SER A 29 -16.25 12.43 0.52
C SER A 29 -15.19 13.23 1.29
N TRP A 30 -13.95 12.76 1.36
CA TRP A 30 -12.83 13.53 1.92
C TRP A 30 -12.24 14.49 0.90
N PRO A 31 -11.90 15.74 1.28
CA PRO A 31 -11.14 16.64 0.44
C PRO A 31 -9.75 16.07 0.18
N THR A 32 -9.43 15.88 -1.08
CA THR A 32 -8.28 15.11 -1.55
C THR A 32 -7.60 15.87 -2.70
N LEU A 33 -6.27 15.75 -2.79
CA LEU A 33 -5.49 16.36 -3.87
C LEU A 33 -4.50 15.37 -4.47
N GLY A 34 -4.16 15.54 -5.75
CA GLY A 34 -3.09 14.78 -6.36
C GLY A 34 -3.43 13.32 -6.55
N VAL A 35 -2.61 12.45 -5.97
CA VAL A 35 -2.72 10.98 -6.02
C VAL A 35 -3.32 10.48 -4.71
N GLY A 36 -4.58 10.83 -4.43
CA GLY A 36 -5.27 10.33 -3.23
C GLY A 36 -4.80 10.91 -1.89
N ALA A 37 -4.12 12.07 -1.88
CA ALA A 37 -3.66 12.70 -0.64
C ALA A 37 -4.84 13.37 0.08
N ASN A 38 -5.38 12.70 1.11
CA ASN A 38 -6.46 13.24 1.95
C ASN A 38 -5.95 14.42 2.78
N LEU A 39 -6.50 15.61 2.54
CA LEU A 39 -6.06 16.87 3.14
C LEU A 39 -6.37 16.99 4.64
N ALA A 40 -7.21 16.09 5.19
CA ALA A 40 -7.48 16.01 6.63
C ALA A 40 -6.48 15.10 7.38
N GLU A 41 -5.62 14.37 6.67
CA GLU A 41 -4.58 13.57 7.33
C GLU A 41 -3.46 14.46 7.84
N GLU A 42 -2.99 14.20 9.06
CA GLU A 42 -2.08 15.11 9.77
C GLU A 42 -0.76 15.36 9.01
N HIS A 43 -0.15 14.28 8.51
CA HIS A 43 1.10 14.35 7.72
C HIS A 43 0.90 15.04 6.36
N ILE A 44 -0.26 14.85 5.73
CA ILE A 44 -0.61 15.52 4.48
C ILE A 44 -0.87 16.99 4.72
N LEU A 45 -1.66 17.32 5.74
CA LEU A 45 -1.95 18.70 6.11
C LEU A 45 -0.68 19.46 6.49
N ALA A 46 0.24 18.83 7.21
CA ALA A 46 1.56 19.42 7.53
C ALA A 46 2.33 19.78 6.25
N THR A 47 2.34 18.88 5.25
CA THR A 47 2.99 19.13 3.95
C THR A 47 2.22 20.16 3.13
N PHE A 48 0.89 20.10 3.12
CA PHE A 48 -0.01 20.98 2.38
C PHE A 48 0.13 22.44 2.79
N LYS A 49 0.33 22.69 4.10
CA LYS A 49 0.63 24.02 4.66
C LYS A 49 1.92 24.65 4.12
N THR A 50 2.83 23.86 3.55
CA THR A 50 4.10 24.34 2.97
C THR A 50 4.00 24.71 1.49
N LEU A 51 2.86 24.41 0.84
CA LEU A 51 2.66 24.68 -0.59
C LEU A 51 2.41 26.17 -0.83
N LYS A 52 2.74 26.65 -2.04
CA LYS A 52 2.67 28.09 -2.35
C LYS A 52 1.23 28.59 -2.41
N LYS A 53 0.32 27.78 -2.96
CA LYS A 53 -1.09 28.13 -3.19
C LYS A 53 -2.02 27.68 -2.07
N PHE A 54 -1.54 27.71 -0.83
CA PHE A 54 -2.28 27.23 0.33
C PHE A 54 -3.16 28.35 0.95
N PRO A 55 -4.50 28.24 0.93
CA PRO A 55 -5.39 29.18 1.60
C PRO A 55 -5.44 28.89 3.10
N LYS A 56 -4.99 29.87 3.92
CA LYS A 56 -4.81 29.68 5.37
C LYS A 56 -6.14 29.53 6.11
N GLU A 57 -7.19 30.17 5.60
CA GLU A 57 -8.54 30.14 6.19
C GLU A 57 -9.11 28.71 6.30
N VAL A 58 -8.62 27.77 5.50
CA VAL A 58 -9.18 26.42 5.39
C VAL A 58 -8.53 25.41 6.35
N ILE A 59 -7.50 25.83 7.12
CA ILE A 59 -6.80 24.93 8.07
C ILE A 59 -7.76 24.37 9.10
N GLU A 60 -8.48 25.25 9.80
CA GLU A 60 -9.35 24.88 10.91
C GLU A 60 -10.48 23.95 10.43
N ASP A 61 -11.01 24.27 9.25
CA ASP A 61 -12.01 23.47 8.56
C ASP A 61 -11.49 22.06 8.29
N LEU A 62 -10.29 21.91 7.69
CA LEU A 62 -9.69 20.61 7.40
C LEU A 62 -9.38 19.80 8.67
N GLN A 63 -8.90 20.45 9.73
CA GLN A 63 -8.59 19.80 11.01
C GLN A 63 -9.87 19.32 11.73
N GLY A 64 -10.97 20.07 11.60
CA GLY A 64 -12.25 19.77 12.20
C GLY A 64 -12.96 18.56 11.57
N LEU A 65 -12.69 18.23 10.31
CA LEU A 65 -13.44 17.20 9.56
C LEU A 65 -13.47 15.83 10.24
N LYS A 66 -12.40 15.43 10.93
CA LYS A 66 -12.31 14.12 11.60
C LYS A 66 -13.25 13.98 12.81
N LYS A 67 -13.80 15.08 13.31
CA LYS A 67 -14.73 15.12 14.46
C LYS A 67 -16.20 15.14 14.04
N LEU A 68 -16.48 15.30 12.75
CA LEU A 68 -17.83 15.43 12.22
C LEU A 68 -18.44 14.07 11.88
N SER A 69 -19.78 14.00 11.88
CA SER A 69 -20.50 12.88 11.27
C SER A 69 -20.27 12.82 9.76
N ASP A 70 -20.57 11.69 9.12
CA ASP A 70 -20.39 11.53 7.66
C ASP A 70 -21.17 12.59 6.85
N SER A 71 -22.41 12.89 7.24
CA SER A 71 -23.27 13.88 6.56
C SER A 71 -22.75 15.31 6.71
N GLU A 72 -22.29 15.68 7.91
CA GLU A 72 -21.71 17.00 8.17
C GLU A 72 -20.36 17.16 7.46
N ARG A 73 -19.52 16.12 7.50
CA ARG A 73 -18.24 16.09 6.77
C ARG A 73 -18.47 16.30 5.29
N GLU A 74 -19.44 15.60 4.69
CA GLU A 74 -19.71 15.71 3.25
C GLU A 74 -20.09 17.13 2.84
N LYS A 75 -20.98 17.78 3.61
CA LYS A 75 -21.35 19.18 3.40
C LYS A 75 -20.13 20.10 3.49
N LYS A 76 -19.35 19.96 4.57
CA LYS A 76 -18.16 20.79 4.80
C LYS A 76 -17.07 20.57 3.73
N ALA A 77 -16.83 19.32 3.33
CA ALA A 77 -15.91 18.96 2.26
C ALA A 77 -16.33 19.55 0.91
N LYS A 78 -17.64 19.72 0.67
CA LYS A 78 -18.14 20.41 -0.53
C LYS A 78 -17.86 21.90 -0.52
N ASP A 79 -17.97 22.55 0.63
CA ASP A 79 -17.63 23.97 0.73
C ASP A 79 -16.12 24.20 0.62
N ILE A 80 -15.31 23.32 1.21
CA ILE A 80 -13.85 23.30 1.02
C ILE A 80 -13.51 23.15 -0.47
N GLU A 81 -14.07 22.17 -1.18
CA GLU A 81 -13.79 21.97 -2.61
C GLU A 81 -14.11 23.24 -3.44
N LYS A 82 -15.21 23.94 -3.14
CA LYS A 82 -15.55 25.20 -3.81
C LYS A 82 -14.51 26.30 -3.57
N GLN A 83 -13.98 26.41 -2.36
CA GLN A 83 -12.93 27.40 -2.04
C GLN A 83 -11.65 27.15 -2.86
N PHE A 84 -11.40 25.89 -3.26
CA PHE A 84 -10.29 25.52 -4.12
C PHE A 84 -10.61 25.51 -5.62
N ALA A 85 -11.82 25.87 -6.07
CA ALA A 85 -12.26 25.69 -7.46
C ALA A 85 -11.37 26.38 -8.51
N ASN A 86 -10.83 27.55 -8.15
CA ASN A 86 -9.94 28.36 -8.98
C ASN A 86 -8.44 28.12 -8.72
N ILE A 87 -8.10 27.20 -7.82
CA ILE A 87 -6.73 26.86 -7.47
C ILE A 87 -6.34 25.60 -8.24
N THR A 88 -5.23 25.68 -8.96
CA THR A 88 -4.61 24.54 -9.65
C THR A 88 -3.19 24.38 -9.13
N PHE A 89 -2.87 23.21 -8.60
CA PHE A 89 -1.57 22.89 -8.02
C PHE A 89 -0.62 22.38 -9.11
N SER A 90 0.63 22.79 -9.02
CA SER A 90 1.67 22.33 -9.94
C SER A 90 2.03 20.88 -9.68
N ASN A 91 2.65 20.23 -10.67
CA ASN A 91 3.12 18.86 -10.48
C ASN A 91 4.15 18.73 -9.35
N GLN A 92 5.03 19.71 -9.19
CA GLN A 92 6.00 19.71 -8.10
C GLN A 92 5.32 19.76 -6.72
N GLU A 93 4.21 20.48 -6.58
CA GLU A 93 3.45 20.56 -5.33
C GLU A 93 2.73 19.25 -5.02
N ILE A 94 2.13 18.63 -6.03
CA ILE A 94 1.47 17.33 -5.88
C ILE A 94 2.50 16.24 -5.53
N ASP A 95 3.71 16.31 -6.09
CA ASP A 95 4.78 15.33 -5.81
C ASP A 95 5.23 15.39 -4.36
N LYS A 96 5.23 16.58 -3.74
CA LYS A 96 5.49 16.72 -2.30
C LYS A 96 4.46 16.00 -1.45
N LEU A 97 3.17 16.13 -1.80
CA LEU A 97 2.10 15.43 -1.07
C LEU A 97 2.18 13.92 -1.25
N PHE A 98 2.47 13.48 -2.48
CA PHE A 98 2.67 12.06 -2.77
C PHE A 98 3.84 11.47 -1.98
N GLU A 99 4.99 12.16 -1.95
CA GLU A 99 6.16 11.72 -1.18
C GLU A 99 5.83 11.63 0.31
N ALA A 100 5.07 12.58 0.86
CA ALA A 100 4.60 12.51 2.25
C ALA A 100 3.70 11.28 2.51
N SER A 101 2.75 10.98 1.62
CA SER A 101 1.95 9.75 1.71
C SER A 101 2.81 8.49 1.59
N PHE A 102 3.79 8.50 0.70
CA PHE A 102 4.68 7.38 0.44
C PHE A 102 5.56 7.06 1.65
N GLN A 103 6.10 8.08 2.32
CA GLN A 103 6.91 7.90 3.54
C GLN A 103 6.11 7.26 4.68
N VAL A 104 4.85 7.65 4.85
CA VAL A 104 3.96 7.00 5.83
C VAL A 104 3.68 5.55 5.43
N ALA A 105 3.38 5.30 4.15
CA ALA A 105 3.16 3.95 3.65
C ALA A 105 4.39 3.05 3.85
N GLU A 106 5.60 3.57 3.60
CA GLU A 106 6.86 2.85 3.82
C GLU A 106 7.08 2.57 5.31
N LYS A 107 6.84 3.54 6.18
CA LYS A 107 6.90 3.35 7.64
C LYS A 107 5.94 2.25 8.10
N ASP A 108 4.71 2.27 7.62
CA ASP A 108 3.69 1.27 7.94
C ASP A 108 4.10 -0.14 7.51
N VAL A 109 4.71 -0.28 6.33
CA VAL A 109 5.24 -1.57 5.86
C VAL A 109 6.41 -2.02 6.73
N LYS A 110 7.39 -1.14 6.99
CA LYS A 110 8.53 -1.45 7.87
C LYS A 110 8.06 -1.91 9.25
N GLU A 111 7.07 -1.24 9.83
CA GLU A 111 6.47 -1.66 11.09
C GLU A 111 5.76 -3.01 10.99
N ALA A 112 5.00 -3.27 9.92
CA ALA A 112 4.35 -4.56 9.70
C ALA A 112 5.37 -5.71 9.52
N PHE A 113 6.55 -5.39 8.95
CA PHE A 113 7.65 -6.34 8.82
C PHE A 113 8.36 -6.60 10.15
N ASN A 114 8.66 -5.53 10.89
CA ASN A 114 9.43 -5.57 12.14
C ASN A 114 8.64 -6.04 13.36
N LYS A 115 7.30 -5.98 13.33
CA LYS A 115 6.48 -6.57 14.38
C LYS A 115 6.44 -8.10 14.22
N GLY A 116 6.70 -8.80 15.32
CA GLY A 116 6.37 -10.22 15.46
C GLY A 116 4.87 -10.44 15.20
N MET A 117 4.50 -11.67 14.87
CA MET A 117 3.11 -12.02 14.56
C MET A 117 2.56 -12.92 15.66
N TRP A 118 1.33 -12.62 16.10
CA TRP A 118 0.55 -13.57 16.88
C TRP A 118 0.00 -14.65 15.94
N GLU A 119 0.36 -15.90 16.20
CA GLU A 119 -0.13 -17.06 15.47
C GLU A 119 -1.10 -17.84 16.34
N GLU A 120 -2.23 -18.24 15.79
CA GLU A 120 -3.12 -19.20 16.43
C GLU A 120 -2.62 -20.62 16.12
N ARG A 121 -2.22 -21.34 17.15
CA ARG A 121 -1.73 -22.71 17.05
C ARG A 121 -2.75 -23.65 17.68
N ARG A 122 -3.22 -24.62 16.90
CA ARG A 122 -4.07 -25.68 17.43
C ARG A 122 -3.20 -26.75 18.07
N LEU A 123 -3.38 -26.96 19.36
CA LEU A 123 -2.71 -27.97 20.16
C LEU A 123 -3.29 -29.36 19.88
N LYS A 124 -2.53 -30.41 20.24
CA LYS A 124 -2.96 -31.81 20.04
C LYS A 124 -4.24 -32.18 20.81
N ASN A 125 -4.52 -31.46 21.91
CA ASN A 125 -5.75 -31.59 22.68
C ASN A 125 -6.95 -30.85 22.06
N GLY A 126 -6.78 -30.23 20.89
CA GLY A 126 -7.83 -29.51 20.18
C GLY A 126 -7.98 -28.03 20.53
N GLU A 127 -7.29 -27.54 21.58
CA GLU A 127 -7.31 -26.13 21.99
C GLU A 127 -6.58 -25.23 21.00
N THR A 128 -7.02 -23.97 20.86
CA THR A 128 -6.33 -22.97 20.05
C THR A 128 -5.69 -21.93 20.95
N VAL A 129 -4.35 -21.78 20.85
CA VAL A 129 -3.59 -20.81 21.64
C VAL A 129 -2.98 -19.74 20.75
N LYS A 130 -2.87 -18.50 21.26
CA LYS A 130 -2.14 -17.41 20.58
C LYS A 130 -0.68 -17.42 21.01
N VAL A 131 0.22 -17.70 20.06
CA VAL A 131 1.67 -17.74 20.27
C VAL A 131 2.29 -16.52 19.60
N TRP A 132 3.10 -15.75 20.34
CA TRP A 132 3.93 -14.71 19.72
C TRP A 132 5.11 -15.38 19.02
N ASN A 133 5.13 -15.34 17.69
CA ASN A 133 6.29 -15.78 16.92
C ASN A 133 7.32 -14.64 16.96
N GLY A 134 8.09 -14.59 18.04
CA GLY A 134 9.15 -13.63 18.30
C GLY A 134 10.36 -13.79 17.37
N GLN A 135 10.14 -14.01 16.07
CA GLN A 135 11.20 -14.05 15.08
C GLN A 135 12.03 -12.77 15.21
N LYS A 136 13.34 -12.95 15.46
CA LYS A 136 14.34 -11.89 15.48
C LYS A 136 14.31 -11.24 14.10
N VAL A 137 13.63 -10.10 13.97
CA VAL A 137 13.50 -9.46 12.66
C VAL A 137 14.84 -8.81 12.34
N ASP A 138 15.51 -9.31 11.30
CA ASP A 138 16.60 -8.58 10.68
C ASP A 138 16.02 -7.22 10.27
N SER A 139 16.52 -6.14 10.89
CA SER A 139 16.02 -4.78 10.64
C SER A 139 16.19 -4.35 9.19
N LYS A 140 17.00 -5.08 8.41
CA LYS A 140 17.21 -4.90 6.97
C LYS A 140 16.42 -5.89 6.09
N ALA A 141 15.58 -6.75 6.68
CA ALA A 141 14.83 -7.77 5.94
C ALA A 141 13.90 -7.16 4.89
N TRP A 142 13.32 -5.99 5.19
CA TRP A 142 12.49 -5.25 4.26
C TRP A 142 13.29 -4.71 3.07
N GLU A 143 14.45 -4.10 3.34
CA GLU A 143 15.33 -3.52 2.33
C GLU A 143 15.88 -4.57 1.36
N LYS A 144 16.01 -5.82 1.81
CA LYS A 144 16.46 -6.97 0.99
C LYS A 144 15.36 -7.54 0.09
N GLN A 145 14.08 -7.19 0.30
CA GLN A 145 13.01 -7.73 -0.52
C GLN A 145 13.16 -7.30 -2.00
N PRO A 146 12.80 -8.17 -2.96
CA PRO A 146 12.78 -7.82 -4.38
C PRO A 146 11.96 -6.54 -4.62
N GLU A 147 12.39 -5.73 -5.58
CA GLU A 147 11.74 -4.45 -5.88
C GLU A 147 10.24 -4.59 -6.13
N LEU A 148 9.84 -5.62 -6.88
CA LEU A 148 8.43 -5.95 -7.12
C LEU A 148 7.66 -6.15 -5.81
N VAL A 149 8.22 -6.94 -4.90
CA VAL A 149 7.60 -7.24 -3.60
C VAL A 149 7.46 -5.96 -2.78
N ARG A 150 8.51 -5.13 -2.78
CA ARG A 150 8.45 -3.83 -2.10
C ARG A 150 7.35 -2.95 -2.68
N ALA A 151 7.24 -2.87 -3.99
CA ALA A 151 6.21 -2.10 -4.68
C ALA A 151 4.79 -2.60 -4.35
N VAL A 152 4.56 -3.91 -4.29
CA VAL A 152 3.26 -4.48 -3.93
C VAL A 152 2.87 -4.17 -2.49
N CYS A 153 3.80 -4.32 -1.53
CA CYS A 153 3.55 -4.01 -0.13
C CYS A 153 3.30 -2.51 0.09
N LEU A 154 4.09 -1.65 -0.57
CA LEU A 154 3.89 -0.19 -0.54
C LEU A 154 2.54 0.19 -1.14
N ASP A 155 2.15 -0.43 -2.25
CA ASP A 155 0.84 -0.18 -2.84
C ASP A 155 -0.31 -0.57 -1.89
N LEU A 156 -0.24 -1.75 -1.26
CA LEU A 156 -1.22 -2.16 -0.25
C LEU A 156 -1.31 -1.14 0.89
N SER A 157 -0.16 -0.74 1.42
CA SER A 157 -0.06 0.22 2.51
C SER A 157 -0.64 1.58 2.12
N PHE A 158 -0.31 2.07 0.92
CA PHE A 158 -0.80 3.34 0.40
C PHE A 158 -2.32 3.37 0.26
N ASN A 159 -2.92 2.29 -0.24
CA ASN A 159 -4.37 2.24 -0.44
C ASN A 159 -5.18 1.96 0.84
N THR A 160 -4.59 1.29 1.83
CA THR A 160 -5.33 0.78 3.00
C THR A 160 -4.86 1.33 4.35
N GLY A 161 -3.72 2.02 4.38
CA GLY A 161 -3.01 2.45 5.58
C GLY A 161 -2.45 1.29 6.40
N GLY A 162 -1.61 1.57 7.40
CA GLY A 162 -1.04 0.56 8.29
C GLY A 162 -2.06 -0.39 8.94
N PRO A 163 -3.22 0.09 9.48
CA PRO A 163 -4.26 -0.80 10.00
C PRO A 163 -4.86 -1.73 8.95
N GLY A 164 -5.04 -1.25 7.72
CA GLY A 164 -5.54 -2.04 6.59
C GLY A 164 -4.52 -3.08 6.13
N LEU A 165 -3.26 -2.67 5.97
CA LEU A 165 -2.14 -3.55 5.61
C LEU A 165 -2.03 -4.73 6.59
N ARG A 166 -2.19 -4.48 7.90
CA ARG A 166 -2.14 -5.53 8.94
C ARG A 166 -3.25 -6.58 8.83
N LYS A 167 -4.30 -6.35 8.05
CA LYS A 167 -5.33 -7.37 7.77
C LYS A 167 -4.85 -8.41 6.77
N TYR A 168 -3.83 -8.11 5.96
CA TYR A 168 -3.20 -9.02 5.00
C TYR A 168 -2.19 -9.98 5.67
N LYS A 169 -2.57 -10.57 6.81
CA LYS A 169 -1.65 -11.35 7.67
C LYS A 169 -0.98 -12.51 6.93
N SER A 170 -1.76 -13.30 6.19
CA SER A 170 -1.25 -14.46 5.46
C SER A 170 -0.33 -14.06 4.31
N PHE A 171 -0.68 -13.00 3.58
CA PHE A 171 0.18 -12.40 2.56
C PHE A 171 1.51 -11.92 3.15
N LEU A 172 1.48 -11.12 4.22
CA LEU A 172 2.68 -10.62 4.88
C LEU A 172 3.57 -11.76 5.40
N ARG A 173 2.97 -12.83 5.94
CA ARG A 173 3.70 -14.02 6.36
C ARG A 173 4.39 -14.72 5.18
N ALA A 174 3.68 -14.90 4.07
CA ALA A 174 4.24 -15.51 2.86
C ALA A 174 5.39 -14.66 2.30
N VAL A 175 5.25 -13.34 2.29
CA VAL A 175 6.32 -12.42 1.85
C VAL A 175 7.54 -12.51 2.78
N LYS A 176 7.35 -12.51 4.11
CA LYS A 176 8.45 -12.68 5.08
C LYS A 176 9.19 -14.00 4.91
N ALA A 177 8.47 -15.06 4.51
CA ALA A 177 9.03 -16.37 4.21
C ALA A 177 9.61 -16.50 2.78
N GLU A 178 9.60 -15.42 1.99
CA GLU A 178 9.97 -15.41 0.57
C GLU A 178 9.17 -16.42 -0.29
N ASP A 179 7.98 -16.80 0.17
CA ASP A 179 7.04 -17.66 -0.57
C ASP A 179 6.12 -16.80 -1.42
N TYR A 180 6.67 -16.31 -2.54
CA TYR A 180 5.94 -15.40 -3.43
C TYR A 180 4.79 -16.07 -4.18
N ARG A 181 4.85 -17.40 -4.38
CA ARG A 181 3.73 -18.17 -4.93
C ARG A 181 2.56 -18.16 -3.95
N ARG A 182 2.80 -18.38 -2.65
CA ARG A 182 1.74 -18.23 -1.64
C ARG A 182 1.29 -16.79 -1.49
N ALA A 183 2.19 -15.82 -1.54
CA ALA A 183 1.84 -14.41 -1.46
C ALA A 183 0.86 -14.00 -2.59
N ALA A 184 1.10 -14.45 -3.82
CA ALA A 184 0.20 -14.23 -4.96
C ALA A 184 -1.21 -14.79 -4.68
N LEU A 185 -1.31 -16.03 -4.18
CA LEU A 185 -2.58 -16.66 -3.83
C LEU A 185 -3.32 -15.89 -2.72
N GLU A 186 -2.61 -15.42 -1.70
CA GLU A 186 -3.21 -14.66 -0.59
C GLU A 186 -3.77 -13.30 -1.04
N LEU A 187 -3.16 -12.65 -2.04
CA LEU A 187 -3.75 -11.44 -2.64
C LEU A 187 -5.09 -11.73 -3.31
N LEU A 188 -5.18 -12.83 -4.05
CA LEU A 188 -6.40 -13.24 -4.74
C LEU A 188 -7.46 -13.82 -3.79
N ASN A 189 -7.08 -14.21 -2.58
CA ASN A 189 -8.01 -14.63 -1.53
C ASN A 189 -8.41 -13.49 -0.59
N SER A 190 -7.86 -12.29 -0.77
CA SER A 190 -8.21 -11.14 0.07
C SER A 190 -9.65 -10.69 -0.15
N LYS A 191 -10.27 -10.16 0.91
CA LYS A 191 -11.61 -9.54 0.86
C LYS A 191 -11.68 -8.43 -0.21
N ASP A 192 -10.64 -7.60 -0.25
CA ASP A 192 -10.52 -6.50 -1.21
C ASP A 192 -10.59 -7.00 -2.67
N TYR A 193 -10.01 -8.16 -2.99
CA TYR A 193 -10.12 -8.74 -4.32
C TYR A 193 -11.47 -9.43 -4.55
N THR A 194 -11.86 -10.34 -3.66
CA THR A 194 -13.01 -11.23 -3.87
C THR A 194 -14.33 -10.47 -3.93
N GLU A 195 -14.46 -9.39 -3.15
CA GLU A 195 -15.67 -8.56 -3.16
C GLU A 195 -15.71 -7.57 -4.34
N ASN A 196 -14.56 -7.11 -4.82
CA ASN A 196 -14.50 -6.01 -5.78
C ASN A 196 -14.14 -6.41 -7.22
N ILE A 197 -13.82 -7.68 -7.52
CA ILE A 197 -13.46 -8.09 -8.90
C ILE A 197 -14.65 -8.02 -9.89
N LYS A 198 -15.88 -8.01 -9.37
CA LYS A 198 -17.11 -8.00 -10.17
C LYS A 198 -17.18 -6.74 -11.07
N PRO A 199 -17.72 -6.84 -12.30
CA PRO A 199 -17.64 -5.76 -13.28
C PRO A 199 -18.17 -4.38 -12.87
N LYS A 200 -19.17 -4.35 -11.99
CA LYS A 200 -19.85 -3.13 -11.53
C LYS A 200 -19.46 -2.71 -10.10
N ALA A 201 -18.45 -3.34 -9.50
CA ALA A 201 -18.02 -2.96 -8.16
C ALA A 201 -17.33 -1.59 -8.18
N ALA A 202 -17.69 -0.73 -7.21
CA ALA A 202 -17.14 0.63 -7.11
C ALA A 202 -15.61 0.64 -7.02
N ASN A 203 -15.01 -0.36 -6.37
CA ASN A 203 -13.56 -0.48 -6.20
C ASN A 203 -12.92 -1.54 -7.13
N ARG A 204 -13.51 -1.82 -8.29
CA ARG A 204 -12.97 -2.83 -9.23
C ARG A 204 -11.52 -2.56 -9.65
N GLY A 205 -11.14 -1.30 -9.79
CA GLY A 205 -9.75 -0.91 -10.06
C GLY A 205 -8.77 -1.49 -9.03
N LEU A 206 -9.10 -1.41 -7.74
CA LEU A 206 -8.27 -1.97 -6.67
C LEU A 206 -8.11 -3.49 -6.81
N ALA A 207 -9.20 -4.21 -7.09
CA ALA A 207 -9.14 -5.66 -7.33
C ALA A 207 -8.26 -6.02 -8.53
N LEU A 208 -8.34 -5.27 -9.63
CA LEU A 208 -7.47 -5.48 -10.79
C LEU A 208 -5.99 -5.27 -10.45
N ARG A 209 -5.66 -4.28 -9.63
CA ARG A 209 -4.28 -4.08 -9.13
C ARG A 209 -3.79 -5.25 -8.29
N ARG A 210 -4.65 -5.83 -7.44
CA ARG A 210 -4.33 -7.06 -6.67
C ARG A 210 -4.08 -8.25 -7.59
N ARG A 211 -4.86 -8.39 -8.66
CA ARG A 211 -4.68 -9.42 -9.68
C ARG A 211 -3.35 -9.29 -10.40
N ASP A 212 -3.03 -8.08 -10.87
CA ASP A 212 -1.80 -7.83 -11.61
C ASP A 212 -0.57 -8.04 -10.71
N ALA A 213 -0.63 -7.60 -9.45
CA ALA A 213 0.39 -7.90 -8.44
C ALA A 213 0.57 -9.42 -8.23
N ALA A 214 -0.51 -10.19 -8.14
CA ALA A 214 -0.44 -11.63 -7.97
C ALA A 214 0.21 -12.33 -9.18
N ILE A 215 -0.11 -11.91 -10.41
CA ILE A 215 0.52 -12.43 -11.63
C ILE A 215 2.04 -12.22 -11.60
N GLU A 216 2.48 -11.03 -11.23
CA GLU A 216 3.90 -10.68 -11.21
C GLU A 216 4.64 -11.38 -10.08
N LEU A 217 4.01 -11.56 -8.91
CA LEU A 217 4.57 -12.38 -7.83
C LEU A 217 4.72 -13.85 -8.22
N SER A 218 3.78 -14.42 -8.98
CA SER A 218 3.89 -15.77 -9.52
C SER A 218 5.08 -15.90 -10.48
N LYS A 219 5.26 -14.95 -11.40
CA LYS A 219 6.43 -14.91 -12.31
C LYS A 219 7.74 -14.80 -11.54
N LEU A 220 7.77 -14.00 -10.48
CA LEU A 220 8.95 -13.88 -9.61
C LEU A 220 9.25 -15.21 -8.91
N ALA A 221 8.23 -15.90 -8.39
CA ALA A 221 8.38 -17.20 -7.74
C ALA A 221 8.97 -18.26 -8.70
N GLU A 222 8.48 -18.31 -9.95
CA GLU A 222 8.99 -19.20 -10.99
C GLU A 222 10.47 -18.94 -11.29
N LYS A 223 10.85 -17.67 -11.48
CA LYS A 223 12.26 -17.28 -11.69
C LYS A 223 13.15 -17.69 -10.53
N GLN A 224 12.68 -17.58 -9.29
CA GLN A 224 13.44 -18.01 -8.12
C GLN A 224 13.60 -19.53 -8.07
N GLU A 225 12.54 -20.27 -8.40
CA GLU A 225 12.57 -21.73 -8.45
C GLU A 225 13.55 -22.22 -9.54
N GLU A 226 13.52 -21.62 -10.73
CA GLU A 226 14.49 -21.91 -11.80
C GLU A 226 15.93 -21.61 -11.38
N LYS A 227 16.18 -20.47 -10.73
CA LYS A 227 17.52 -20.11 -10.25
C LYS A 227 18.03 -21.11 -9.21
N ARG A 228 17.16 -21.58 -8.31
CA ARG A 228 17.47 -22.62 -7.32
C ARG A 228 17.80 -23.95 -7.99
N LYS A 229 16.99 -24.38 -8.97
CA LYS A 229 17.22 -25.61 -9.75
C LYS A 229 18.55 -25.58 -10.50
N ARG A 230 18.90 -24.44 -11.11
CA ARG A 230 20.20 -24.25 -11.79
C ARG A 230 21.37 -24.31 -10.81
N HIS A 231 21.25 -23.71 -9.62
CA HIS A 231 22.28 -23.81 -8.58
C HIS A 231 22.43 -25.23 -8.03
N SER A 232 21.33 -25.98 -7.86
CA SER A 232 21.40 -27.38 -7.41
C SER A 232 21.93 -28.33 -8.49
N ALA A 233 21.78 -27.98 -9.77
CA ALA A 233 22.26 -28.79 -10.90
C ALA A 233 23.74 -28.56 -11.24
N ASN A 234 24.36 -27.50 -10.72
CA ASN A 234 25.80 -27.25 -10.78
C ASN A 234 26.41 -27.33 -9.38
N PRO A 235 26.64 -28.52 -8.80
CA PRO A 235 27.53 -28.63 -7.66
C PRO A 235 28.92 -28.25 -8.16
N VAL A 236 29.40 -27.08 -7.75
CA VAL A 236 30.78 -26.67 -8.04
C VAL A 236 31.70 -27.75 -7.48
N GLU A 237 32.49 -28.36 -8.37
CA GLU A 237 33.71 -29.07 -8.03
C GLU A 237 34.60 -28.12 -7.22
N MET A 238 34.45 -28.15 -5.89
CA MET A 238 35.40 -27.51 -4.98
C MET A 238 35.87 -28.56 -3.99
N GLY A 239 37.11 -29.01 -4.19
CA GLY A 239 37.88 -29.68 -3.15
C GLY A 239 38.42 -31.07 -3.49
N LYS A 240 38.88 -31.32 -4.72
CA LYS A 240 40.02 -32.22 -4.92
C LYS A 240 41.20 -31.36 -5.35
N ASN A 241 42.05 -31.02 -4.39
CA ASN A 241 43.49 -30.84 -4.52
C ASN A 241 44.08 -30.86 -3.11
#